data_AF-A0A533W6X4-F1
#
_entry.id   AF-A0A533W6X4-F1
#
_cell.length_a   1.000
_cell.length_b   1.000
_cell.length_c   1.000
_cell.angle_alpha   90.00
_cell.angle_beta   90.00
_cell.angle_gamma   90.00
#
_symmetry.space_group_name_H-M   'P 1'
#
loop_
_entity.id
_entity.type
_entity.pdbx_description
1 polymer ?
#
loop_
_entity_poly.entity_id
_entity_poly.type
_entity_poly.pdbx_seq_one_letter_code
_entity_poly.pdbx_strand_id
1 'polypeptide(L)' 'MSSSPSSQQQPKRPLSTLQRAINRKVAVRLKSEIEYKGRMNNVDSYMNLIL' A
#
# COMPACT_ATOMS: atom_id res chain seq x y z
N MET A 1 -9.91 -38.69 -4.09
CA MET A 1 -8.92 -37.84 -3.38
C MET A 1 -8.98 -36.45 -4.00
N SER A 2 -9.59 -35.48 -3.32
CA SER A 2 -9.74 -34.10 -3.82
C SER A 2 -8.70 -33.22 -3.14
N SER A 3 -7.58 -32.95 -3.81
CA SER A 3 -6.59 -31.99 -3.36
C SER A 3 -7.07 -30.57 -3.68
N SER A 4 -7.56 -29.86 -2.67
CA SER A 4 -7.87 -28.43 -2.76
C SER A 4 -6.59 -27.63 -3.08
N PRO A 5 -6.61 -26.68 -4.02
CA PRO A 5 -5.44 -25.84 -4.29
C PRO A 5 -5.19 -24.94 -3.07
N SER A 6 -4.08 -25.18 -2.38
CA SER A 6 -3.56 -24.25 -1.40
C SER A 6 -3.26 -22.94 -2.12
N SER A 7 -3.99 -21.89 -1.77
CA SER A 7 -3.74 -20.55 -2.27
C SER A 7 -2.37 -20.09 -1.79
N GLN A 8 -1.34 -20.33 -2.61
CA GLN A 8 -0.01 -19.75 -2.43
C GLN A 8 -0.15 -18.22 -2.51
N GLN A 9 -0.35 -17.59 -1.35
CA GLN A 9 -0.34 -16.14 -1.24
C GLN A 9 1.06 -15.67 -1.59
N GLN A 10 1.23 -15.14 -2.79
CA GLN A 10 2.47 -14.49 -3.19
C GLN A 10 2.85 -13.45 -2.12
N PRO A 11 4.14 -13.36 -1.76
CA PRO A 11 4.59 -12.42 -0.75
C PRO A 11 4.19 -11.00 -1.17
N LYS A 12 3.33 -10.37 -0.36
CA LYS A 12 2.85 -9.00 -0.62
C LYS A 12 4.06 -8.08 -0.54
N ARG A 13 4.39 -7.41 -1.65
CA ARG A 13 5.45 -6.41 -1.71
C ARG A 13 4.86 -5.04 -1.33
N PRO A 14 5.06 -4.52 -0.11
CA PRO A 14 4.28 -3.37 0.40
C PRO A 14 4.47 -2.10 -0.43
N LEU A 15 5.69 -1.85 -0.90
CA LEU A 15 5.98 -0.72 -1.78
C LEU A 15 5.20 -0.80 -3.10
N SER A 16 5.03 -2.00 -3.66
CA SER A 16 4.25 -2.19 -4.89
C SER A 16 2.76 -1.90 -4.68
N THR A 17 2.24 -2.14 -3.47
CA THR A 17 0.87 -1.77 -3.10
C THR A 17 0.70 -0.26 -3.10
N LEU A 18 1.67 0.48 -2.55
CA LEU A 18 1.67 1.94 -2.58
C LEU A 18 1.80 2.47 -4.00
N GLN A 19 2.75 1.96 -4.80
CA GLN A 19 2.92 2.38 -6.19
C GLN A 19 1.64 2.20 -7.03
N ARG A 20 0.89 1.11 -6.79
CA ARG A 20 -0.43 0.87 -7.45
C ARG A 20 -1.55 1.79 -6.97
N ALA A 21 -1.37 2.46 -5.83
CA ALA A 21 -2.33 3.39 -5.26
C ALA A 21 -2.08 4.85 -5.64
N ILE A 22 -1.08 5.15 -6.47
CA ILE A 22 -0.89 6.49 -7.05
C ILE A 22 -2.19 6.92 -7.77
N ASN A 23 -2.54 8.20 -7.65
CA ASN A 23 -3.78 8.83 -8.08
C ASN A 23 -5.06 8.37 -7.35
N ARG A 24 -4.95 7.58 -6.28
CA ARG A 24 -6.09 7.18 -5.45
C ARG A 24 -6.16 8.00 -4.16
N LYS A 25 -7.36 8.10 -3.60
CA LYS A 25 -7.55 8.64 -2.24
C LYS A 25 -6.95 7.66 -1.23
N VAL A 26 -6.09 8.15 -0.36
CA VAL A 26 -5.44 7.39 0.71
C VAL A 26 -5.57 8.12 2.04
N ALA A 27 -5.42 7.37 3.14
CA ALA A 27 -5.27 7.91 4.49
C ALA A 27 -3.92 7.43 5.03
N VAL A 28 -3.08 8.35 5.47
CA VAL A 28 -1.75 8.07 6.03
C VAL A 28 -1.73 8.54 7.47
N ARG A 29 -1.57 7.62 8.40
CA ARG A 29 -1.46 7.91 9.84
C ARG A 29 -0.01 7.81 10.27
N LEU A 30 0.51 8.88 10.85
CA LEU A 30 1.86 8.91 11.42
C LEU A 30 1.89 8.27 12.82
N LYS A 31 3.09 7.94 13.30
CA LYS A 31 3.30 7.46 14.68
C LYS A 31 2.90 8.48 15.74
N SER A 32 2.82 9.77 15.38
CA SER A 32 2.30 10.84 16.23
C SER A 32 0.77 10.92 16.25
N GLU A 33 0.09 9.93 15.68
CA GLU A 33 -1.38 9.86 15.52
C GLU A 33 -2.01 10.93 14.62
N ILE A 34 -1.20 11.82 14.04
CA ILE A 34 -1.64 12.75 13.00
C ILE A 34 -2.00 11.95 11.74
N GLU A 35 -3.18 12.23 11.18
CA GLU A 35 -3.68 11.58 9.96
C GLU A 35 -3.81 12.58 8.82
N TYR A 36 -3.24 12.23 7.66
CA TYR A 36 -3.39 12.96 6.41
C TYR A 36 -4.29 12.19 5.46
N LYS A 37 -5.26 12.87 4.85
CA LYS A 37 -6.17 12.32 3.84
C LYS A 37 -6.02 13.13 2.57
N GLY A 38 -5.80 12.45 1.44
CA GLY A 38 -5.51 13.12 0.18
C GLY A 38 -5.39 12.15 -0.99
N ARG A 39 -5.06 12.68 -2.18
CA ARG A 39 -4.84 11.88 -3.38
C ARG A 39 -3.34 11.65 -3.51
N MET A 40 -2.87 10.42 -3.34
CA MET A 40 -1.44 10.16 -3.43
C MET A 40 -0.91 10.41 -4.84
N ASN A 41 -0.10 11.46 -5.01
CA ASN A 41 0.49 11.88 -6.27
C ASN A 41 1.78 11.09 -6.58
N ASN A 42 2.58 10.76 -5.56
CA ASN A 42 3.83 10.03 -5.75
C ASN A 42 4.28 9.26 -4.49
N VAL A 43 5.14 8.26 -4.67
CA VAL A 43 5.83 7.52 -3.60
C VAL A 43 7.22 7.05 -4.06
N ASP A 44 8.23 7.18 -3.20
CA ASP A 44 9.59 6.71 -3.46
C ASP A 44 9.92 5.38 -2.76
N SER A 45 11.15 4.87 -2.93
CA SER A 45 11.60 3.62 -2.30
C SER A 45 11.71 3.66 -0.79
N TYR A 46 11.76 4.86 -0.18
CA TYR A 46 11.76 5.05 1.27
C TYR A 46 10.34 5.21 1.83
N MET A 47 9.32 5.17 0.97
CA MET A 47 7.92 5.44 1.30
C MET A 47 7.66 6.89 1.73
N ASN A 48 8.48 7.84 1.27
CA ASN A 48 8.07 9.25 1.31
C ASN A 48 6.91 9.42 0.31
N LEU A 49 5.82 10.04 0.76
CA LEU A 49 4.60 10.19 -0.04
C LEU A 49 4.34 11.65 -0.33
N ILE A 50 3.88 11.94 -1.54
CA ILE A 50 3.27 13.21 -1.90
C ILE A 50 1.77 12.95 -2.02
N LEU A 51 0.95 13.61 -1.18
CA LEU A 51 -0.52 13.52 -1.18
C LEU A 51 -1.18 14.64 -1.99
#